data_AF-A0A9E5HT74-F1
#
_entry.id   AF-A0A9E5HT74-F1
#
_cell.length_a   1.000
_cell.length_b   1.000
_cell.length_c   1.000
_cell.angle_alpha   90.00
_cell.angle_beta   90.00
_cell.angle_gamma   90.00
#
_symmetry.space_group_name_H-M   'P 1'
#
loop_
_entity.id
_entity.type
_entity.pdbx_description
1 polymer ?
#
loop_
_entity_poly.entity_id
_entity_poly.type
_entity_poly.pdbx_seq_one_letter_code
_entity_poly.pdbx_strand_id
1 'polypeptide(L)'
;MRSSKSRSRSKQNRNNRSVGNVINRVFDSSGPEGKVRGTPQQIIEKYNQLARDAQLANDRVAAENFQQHAEHYLRLLSEAQREMDARREQQERDNRERQAQRDRERQAREETGDTMV
;
A
#
# COMPACT_ATOMS: atom_id res chain seq x y z
N MET A 1 -4.97 -37.51 -34.39
CA MET A 1 -4.82 -37.17 -32.96
C MET A 1 -3.60 -36.25 -32.77
N ARG A 2 -3.80 -35.01 -32.31
CA ARG A 2 -2.90 -34.27 -31.40
C ARG A 2 -3.52 -32.89 -31.11
N SER A 3 -4.00 -32.75 -29.89
CA SER A 3 -4.72 -31.61 -29.32
C SER A 3 -3.93 -30.29 -29.43
N SER A 4 -4.58 -29.24 -29.93
CA SER A 4 -4.23 -27.83 -29.73
C SER A 4 -4.40 -27.46 -28.26
N LYS A 5 -3.42 -27.82 -27.43
CA LYS A 5 -3.41 -27.46 -26.01
C LYS A 5 -3.12 -25.96 -25.88
N SER A 6 -4.18 -25.21 -25.64
CA SER A 6 -4.21 -23.83 -25.15
C SER A 6 -3.04 -23.53 -24.21
N ARG A 7 -2.09 -22.71 -24.69
CA ARG A 7 -1.09 -22.06 -23.83
C ARG A 7 -1.83 -21.04 -22.97
N SER A 8 -2.36 -21.51 -21.85
CA SER A 8 -2.78 -20.69 -20.72
C SER A 8 -1.60 -19.81 -20.29
N ARG A 9 -1.50 -18.61 -20.85
CA ARG A 9 -0.71 -17.51 -20.29
C ARG A 9 -1.50 -16.91 -19.13
N SER A 10 -1.73 -17.72 -18.10
CA SER A 10 -2.12 -17.22 -16.78
C SER A 10 -0.85 -16.91 -15.97
N LYS A 11 -0.21 -15.81 -16.33
CA LYS A 11 0.79 -15.07 -15.55
C LYS A 11 0.46 -13.62 -15.89
N GLN A 12 -0.17 -12.83 -15.02
CA GLN A 12 0.51 -12.31 -13.84
C GLN A 12 -0.50 -11.58 -12.94
N ASN A 13 -1.69 -12.14 -12.66
CA ASN A 13 -2.65 -11.49 -11.77
C ASN A 13 -2.34 -11.77 -10.28
N ARG A 14 -1.07 -11.62 -9.88
CA ARG A 14 -0.59 -11.74 -8.48
C ARG A 14 -0.41 -10.39 -7.78
N ASN A 15 -0.89 -9.29 -8.37
CA ASN A 15 -0.87 -7.99 -7.72
C ASN A 15 -1.98 -7.79 -6.68
N ASN A 16 -2.85 -8.78 -6.47
CA ASN A 16 -3.90 -8.70 -5.45
C ASN A 16 -3.50 -9.30 -4.08
N ARG A 17 -2.20 -9.38 -3.77
CA ARG A 17 -1.75 -9.83 -2.45
C ARG A 17 -1.91 -8.71 -1.43
N SER A 18 -3.13 -8.61 -0.89
CA SER A 18 -3.49 -8.00 0.40
C SER A 18 -2.67 -6.74 0.71
N VAL A 19 -3.18 -5.59 0.31
CA VAL A 19 -2.56 -4.27 0.54
C VAL A 19 -2.52 -3.90 2.03
N GLY A 20 -3.18 -4.69 2.89
CA GLY A 20 -3.44 -4.35 4.29
C GLY A 20 -2.24 -4.19 5.23
N ASN A 21 -0.99 -4.42 4.77
CA ASN A 21 0.20 -3.98 5.52
C ASN A 21 1.48 -3.94 4.67
N VAL A 22 1.48 -3.11 3.63
CA VAL A 22 2.63 -2.97 2.71
C VAL A 22 3.85 -2.30 3.37
N ILE A 23 3.64 -1.38 4.30
CA ILE A 23 4.71 -0.59 4.97
C ILE A 23 5.74 -1.51 5.66
N ASN A 24 5.27 -2.51 6.40
CA ASN A 24 6.13 -3.42 7.17
C ASN A 24 6.39 -4.76 6.47
N ARG A 25 5.93 -4.91 5.21
CA ARG A 25 6.10 -6.15 4.47
C ARG A 25 7.51 -6.25 3.90
N VAL A 26 8.14 -7.41 4.09
CA VAL A 26 9.40 -7.71 3.43
C VAL A 26 9.15 -8.13 1.98
N PHE A 27 9.74 -7.40 1.05
CA PHE A 27 9.72 -7.71 -0.38
C PHE A 27 11.05 -8.31 -0.82
N ASP A 28 11.00 -9.10 -1.89
CA ASP A 28 12.17 -9.59 -2.62
C ASP A 28 12.18 -8.88 -3.98
N SER A 29 12.99 -7.83 -4.09
CA SER A 29 13.17 -7.08 -5.33
C SER A 29 14.27 -7.71 -6.16
N SER A 30 13.98 -8.03 -7.42
CA SER A 30 14.98 -8.53 -8.36
C SER A 30 15.45 -7.38 -9.24
N GLY A 31 16.59 -6.77 -8.89
CA GLY A 31 17.26 -5.73 -9.67
C GLY A 31 18.43 -6.29 -10.49
N PRO A 32 19.06 -5.48 -11.35
CA PRO A 32 20.13 -5.92 -12.25
C PRO A 32 21.41 -6.35 -11.50
N GLU A 33 21.68 -5.77 -10.32
CA GLU A 33 22.78 -6.13 -9.40
C GLU A 33 22.44 -7.31 -8.46
N GLY A 34 21.24 -7.91 -8.57
CA GLY A 34 20.81 -9.04 -7.75
C GLY A 34 19.58 -8.76 -6.88
N LYS A 35 19.33 -9.64 -5.91
CA LYS A 35 18.13 -9.60 -5.07
C LYS A 35 18.30 -8.62 -3.91
N VAL A 36 17.48 -7.58 -3.89
CA VAL A 36 17.34 -6.64 -2.79
C VAL A 36 16.14 -7.05 -1.94
N ARG A 37 16.39 -7.54 -0.73
CA ARG A 37 15.35 -7.97 0.21
C ARG A 37 15.26 -7.00 1.39
N GLY A 38 14.06 -6.55 1.71
CA GLY A 38 13.83 -5.62 2.82
C GLY A 38 12.40 -5.08 2.87
N THR A 39 12.12 -4.20 3.82
CA THR A 39 10.90 -3.37 3.79
C THR A 39 10.96 -2.39 2.62
N PRO A 40 9.84 -1.83 2.13
CA PRO A 40 9.86 -0.89 1.00
C PRO A 40 10.84 0.27 1.22
N GLN A 41 10.92 0.81 2.43
CA GLN A 41 11.89 1.87 2.79
C GLN A 41 13.34 1.43 2.59
N GLN A 42 13.72 0.26 3.13
CA GLN A 42 15.06 -0.28 2.98
C GLN A 42 15.42 -0.53 1.51
N ILE A 43 14.46 -1.00 0.72
CA ILE A 43 14.65 -1.24 -0.71
C ILE A 43 14.86 0.07 -1.47
N ILE A 44 14.08 1.12 -1.16
CA ILE A 44 14.24 2.47 -1.73
C ILE A 44 15.64 3.02 -1.44
N GLU A 45 16.08 2.95 -0.18
CA GLU A 45 17.40 3.43 0.23
C GLU A 45 18.52 2.72 -0.52
N LYS A 46 18.43 1.38 -0.65
CA LYS A 46 19.41 0.59 -1.37
C LYS A 46 19.45 0.94 -2.86
N TYR A 47 18.32 1.07 -3.53
CA TYR A 47 18.30 1.44 -4.95
C TYR A 47 18.76 2.88 -5.20
N ASN A 48 18.45 3.81 -4.31
CA ASN A 48 18.99 5.17 -4.39
C ASN A 48 20.52 5.19 -4.25
N GLN A 49 21.08 4.33 -3.39
CA GLN A 49 22.53 4.20 -3.28
C GLN A 49 23.14 3.63 -4.56
N LEU A 50 22.59 2.52 -5.07
CA LEU A 50 23.06 1.91 -6.33
C LEU A 50 22.93 2.87 -7.52
N ALA A 51 21.86 3.67 -7.58
CA ALA A 51 21.69 4.70 -8.60
C ALA A 51 22.80 5.75 -8.54
N ARG A 52 23.17 6.23 -7.33
CA ARG A 52 24.27 7.18 -7.16
C ARG A 52 25.62 6.58 -7.57
N ASP A 53 25.88 5.33 -7.18
CA ASP A 53 27.13 4.65 -7.52
C ASP A 53 27.24 4.44 -9.04
N ALA A 54 26.14 4.07 -9.70
CA ALA A 54 26.06 3.96 -11.17
C ALA A 54 26.26 5.31 -11.87
N GLN A 55 25.71 6.40 -11.34
CA GLN A 55 25.95 7.75 -11.85
C GLN A 55 27.43 8.14 -11.77
N LEU A 56 28.11 7.83 -10.66
CA LEU A 56 29.54 8.10 -10.48
C LEU A 56 30.40 7.23 -11.41
N ALA A 57 29.97 6.00 -11.70
CA ALA A 57 30.58 5.12 -12.70
C ALA A 57 30.25 5.50 -14.15
N ASN A 58 29.42 6.54 -14.36
CA ASN A 58 28.94 6.99 -15.67
C ASN A 58 28.12 5.91 -16.43
N ASP A 59 27.54 4.94 -15.71
CA ASP A 59 26.62 3.95 -16.24
C ASP A 59 25.17 4.47 -16.13
N ARG A 60 24.76 5.21 -17.16
CA ARG A 60 23.45 5.86 -17.19
C ARG A 60 22.29 4.86 -17.27
N VAL A 61 22.49 3.73 -17.94
CA VAL A 61 21.43 2.71 -18.12
C VAL A 61 21.15 2.03 -16.78
N ALA A 62 22.21 1.67 -16.04
CA ALA A 62 22.06 1.11 -14.71
C ALA A 62 21.44 2.13 -13.74
N ALA A 63 21.89 3.40 -13.79
CA ALA A 63 21.33 4.46 -12.95
C ALA A 63 19.81 4.64 -13.14
N GLU A 64 19.33 4.72 -14.38
CA GLU A 64 17.90 4.81 -14.68
C GLU A 64 17.14 3.57 -14.21
N ASN A 65 17.71 2.39 -14.41
CA ASN A 65 17.10 1.15 -13.98
C ASN A 65 16.91 1.12 -12.45
N PHE A 66 17.95 1.48 -11.68
CA PHE A 66 17.87 1.58 -10.23
C PHE A 66 16.87 2.65 -9.77
N GLN A 67 16.80 3.80 -10.44
CA GLN A 67 15.82 4.83 -10.13
C GLN A 67 14.39 4.35 -10.33
N GLN A 68 14.09 3.65 -11.42
CA GLN A 68 12.77 3.05 -11.65
C GLN A 68 12.38 2.09 -10.52
N HIS A 69 13.34 1.29 -10.03
CA HIS A 69 13.10 0.43 -8.89
C HIS A 69 12.82 1.22 -7.62
N ALA A 70 13.60 2.25 -7.30
CA ALA A 70 13.35 3.12 -6.15
C ALA A 70 11.95 3.78 -6.22
N GLU A 71 11.59 4.33 -7.39
CA GLU A 71 10.28 4.94 -7.64
C GLU A 71 9.12 3.96 -7.45
N HIS A 72 9.29 2.72 -7.91
CA HIS A 72 8.26 1.68 -7.75
C HIS A 72 7.91 1.45 -6.28
N TYR A 73 8.92 1.26 -5.42
CA TYR A 73 8.69 1.06 -3.99
C TYR A 73 8.23 2.34 -3.28
N LEU A 74 8.63 3.51 -3.75
CA LEU A 74 8.15 4.79 -3.24
C LEU A 74 6.65 4.96 -3.49
N ARG A 75 6.18 4.66 -4.72
CA ARG A 75 4.75 4.71 -5.06
C ARG A 75 3.97 3.71 -4.22
N LEU A 76 4.46 2.49 -4.11
CA LEU A 76 3.86 1.43 -3.31
C LEU A 76 3.74 1.81 -1.82
N LEU A 77 4.77 2.44 -1.26
CA LEU A 77 4.77 2.91 0.13
C LEU A 77 3.79 4.08 0.32
N SER A 78 3.75 5.01 -0.63
CA SER A 78 2.86 6.17 -0.60
C SER A 78 1.39 5.77 -0.71
N GLU A 79 1.07 4.79 -1.56
CA GLU A 79 -0.27 4.20 -1.67
C GLU A 79 -0.68 3.52 -0.35
N ALA A 80 0.23 2.76 0.27
CA ALA A 80 -0.02 2.11 1.55
C ALA A 80 -0.27 3.11 2.68
N GLN A 81 0.50 4.21 2.72
CA GLN A 81 0.32 5.26 3.71
C GLN A 81 -1.05 5.94 3.54
N ARG A 82 -1.42 6.29 2.29
CA ARG A 82 -2.73 6.89 1.99
C ARG A 82 -3.89 5.96 2.36
N GLU A 83 -3.77 4.66 2.11
CA GLU A 83 -4.82 3.71 2.48
C GLU A 83 -4.97 3.60 4.00
N MET A 84 -3.86 3.59 4.75
CA MET A 84 -3.89 3.58 6.22
C MET A 84 -4.55 4.84 6.77
N ASP A 85 -4.20 6.00 6.23
CA ASP A 85 -4.78 7.29 6.64
C ASP A 85 -6.29 7.34 6.31
N ALA A 86 -6.69 6.88 5.12
CA ALA A 86 -8.10 6.81 4.72
C ALA A 86 -8.92 5.85 5.59
N ARG A 87 -8.37 4.68 5.93
CA ARG A 87 -9.02 3.72 6.84
C ARG A 87 -9.19 4.30 8.24
N ARG A 88 -8.17 5.01 8.74
CA ARG A 88 -8.21 5.68 10.03
C ARG A 88 -9.28 6.77 10.05
N GLU A 89 -9.32 7.63 9.03
CA GLU A 89 -10.34 8.68 8.92
C GLU A 89 -11.76 8.09 8.86
N GLN A 90 -11.95 7.02 8.09
CA GLN A 90 -13.24 6.34 8.00
C GLN A 90 -13.67 5.75 9.35
N GLN A 91 -12.74 5.16 10.09
CA GLN A 91 -13.01 4.63 11.43
C GLN A 91 -13.36 5.75 12.43
N GLU A 92 -12.69 6.89 12.35
CA GLU A 92 -12.99 8.08 13.18
C GLU A 92 -14.37 8.66 12.85
N ARG A 93 -14.76 8.72 11.57
CA ARG A 93 -16.09 9.15 11.12
C ARG A 93 -17.20 8.22 11.61
N ASP A 94 -17.04 6.90 11.41
CA ASP A 94 -18.03 5.89 11.83
C ASP A 94 -18.25 5.93 13.35
N ASN A 95 -17.17 6.10 14.13
CA ASN A 95 -17.27 6.20 15.58
C ASN A 95 -17.99 7.48 16.03
N ARG A 96 -17.73 8.62 15.35
CA ARG A 96 -18.40 9.89 15.63
C ARG A 96 -19.89 9.87 15.27
N GLU A 97 -20.25 9.25 14.15
CA GLU A 97 -21.65 9.07 13.75
C GLU A 97 -22.42 8.18 14.73
N ARG A 98 -21.83 7.04 15.13
CA ARG A 98 -22.44 6.18 16.16
C ARG A 98 -22.62 6.89 17.49
N GLN A 99 -21.68 7.76 17.87
CA GLN A 99 -21.81 8.55 19.10
C GLN A 99 -22.92 9.59 18.99
N ALA A 100 -22.97 10.35 17.90
CA ALA A 100 -24.03 11.32 17.66
C ALA A 100 -25.43 10.68 17.58
N GLN A 101 -25.53 9.46 17.04
CA GLN A 101 -26.78 8.71 16.99
C GLN A 101 -27.25 8.27 18.38
N ARG A 102 -26.33 7.78 19.23
CA ARG A 102 -26.64 7.44 20.63
C ARG A 102 -27.08 8.66 21.43
N ASP A 103 -26.43 9.81 21.21
CA ASP A 103 -26.76 11.04 21.94
C ASP A 103 -28.14 11.58 21.52
N ARG A 104 -28.49 11.53 20.23
CA ARG A 104 -29.85 11.88 19.76
C ARG A 104 -30.92 10.93 20.31
N GLU A 105 -30.64 9.63 20.36
CA GLU A 105 -31.60 8.65 20.89
C GLU A 105 -31.85 8.86 22.40
N ARG A 106 -30.80 9.25 23.15
CA ARG A 106 -30.94 9.63 24.57
C ARG A 106 -31.80 10.88 24.74
N GLN A 107 -31.51 11.94 23.98
CA GLN A 107 -32.30 13.18 24.04
C GLN A 107 -33.77 12.95 23.67
N ALA A 108 -34.04 12.15 22.62
CA ALA A 108 -35.42 11.84 22.22
C ALA A 108 -36.20 11.08 23.32
N ARG A 109 -35.53 10.17 24.06
CA ARG A 109 -36.14 9.47 25.21
C ARG A 109 -36.37 10.39 26.40
N GLU A 110 -35.49 11.34 26.64
CA GLU A 110 -35.65 12.34 27.71
C GLU A 110 -36.82 13.28 27.42
N GLU A 111 -37.00 13.73 26.18
CA GLU A 111 -38.12 14.60 25.77
C GLU A 111 -39.49 13.90 25.83
N THR A 112 -39.56 12.61 25.48
CA THR A 112 -40.83 11.84 25.56
C THR A 112 -41.18 11.39 26.98
N GLY A 113 -40.20 11.31 27.89
CA GLY A 113 -40.43 10.99 29.30
C GLY A 113 -41.06 12.15 30.07
N ASP A 114 -40.76 13.39 29.69
CA ASP A 114 -41.27 14.61 30.34
C ASP A 114 -42.70 14.98 29.90
N THR A 115 -43.18 14.46 28.77
CA THR A 115 -44.55 14.75 28.27
C THR A 115 -45.65 13.83 28.85
N MET A 116 -45.30 12.83 29.65
CA MET A 116 -46.24 11.82 30.19
C MET A 116 -46.40 11.87 31.73
N VAL A 117 -46.19 13.02 32.36
CA VAL A 117 -46.46 13.24 33.81
C VAL A 117 -47.45 14.38 34.01
#